data_AF-A0A2N3QKZ2-F1
#
_entry.id   AF-A0A2N3QKZ2-F1
#
_cell.length_a   1.000
_cell.length_b   1.000
_cell.length_c   1.000
_cell.angle_alpha   90.00
_cell.angle_beta   90.00
_cell.angle_gamma   90.00
#
_symmetry.space_group_name_H-M   'P 1'
#
loop_
_entity.id
_entity.type
_entity.pdbx_description
1 polymer ?
#
loop_
_entity_poly.entity_id
_entity_poly.type
_entity_poly.pdbx_seq_one_letter_code
_entity_poly.pdbx_strand_id
1 'polypeptide(L)'
;MQWWVVWVVLVLALLVSLAAGVWYVFRRGLAALHVVSSLGDAIGSKFAAADGVDESLPKPASFTVPLQQSIDQYSSAHAQVIRREEHKRERHEAVWRRWGVFNE
;
A
#
# COMPACT_ATOMS: atom_id res chain seq x y z
N MET A 1 -54.48 -20.46 8.76
CA MET A 1 -54.09 -20.19 7.35
C MET A 1 -53.47 -18.79 7.24
N GLN A 2 -52.27 -18.57 7.79
CA GLN A 2 -51.55 -17.28 7.71
C GLN A 2 -50.18 -17.45 7.05
N TRP A 3 -50.13 -18.30 6.00
CA TRP A 3 -48.91 -18.61 5.23
C TRP A 3 -48.22 -17.37 4.67
N TRP A 4 -48.98 -16.30 4.40
CA TRP A 4 -48.45 -15.05 3.88
C TRP A 4 -47.49 -14.33 4.86
N VAL A 5 -47.68 -14.48 6.17
CA VAL A 5 -46.82 -13.84 7.19
C VAL A 5 -45.41 -14.40 7.13
N VAL A 6 -45.27 -15.70 6.86
CA VAL A 6 -43.97 -16.37 6.73
C VAL A 6 -43.16 -15.78 5.58
N TRP A 7 -43.79 -15.55 4.43
CA TRP A 7 -43.15 -14.92 3.28
C TRP A 7 -42.73 -13.47 3.54
N VAL A 8 -43.60 -12.69 4.20
CA VAL A 8 -43.28 -11.30 4.55
C VAL A 8 -42.07 -11.23 5.48
N VAL A 9 -42.02 -12.08 6.51
CA VAL A 9 -40.88 -12.13 7.45
C VAL A 9 -39.60 -12.56 6.73
N LEU A 10 -39.68 -13.53 5.83
CA LEU A 10 -38.51 -14.03 5.09
C LEU A 10 -37.95 -12.97 4.14
N VAL A 11 -38.80 -12.27 3.38
CA VAL A 11 -38.39 -11.18 2.50
C VAL A 11 -37.81 -10.01 3.32
N LEU A 12 -38.40 -9.70 4.47
CA LEU A 12 -37.92 -8.64 5.36
C LEU A 12 -36.55 -8.99 5.95
N ALA A 13 -36.35 -10.23 6.40
CA ALA A 13 -35.04 -10.71 6.87
C ALA A 13 -33.97 -10.66 5.77
N LEU A 14 -34.33 -10.96 4.53
CA LEU A 14 -33.43 -10.86 3.38
C LEU A 14 -33.04 -9.40 3.10
N LEU A 15 -34.01 -8.48 3.12
CA LEU A 15 -33.76 -7.05 2.95
C LEU A 15 -32.86 -6.49 4.05
N VAL A 16 -33.10 -6.86 5.31
CA VAL A 16 -32.26 -6.45 6.44
C VAL A 16 -30.83 -6.99 6.29
N SER A 17 -30.67 -8.26 5.91
CA SER A 17 -29.36 -8.87 5.71
C SER A 17 -28.59 -8.20 4.56
N LEU A 18 -29.28 -7.87 3.47
CA LEU A 18 -28.70 -7.16 2.34
C LEU A 18 -28.28 -5.73 2.73
N ALA A 19 -29.14 -5.00 3.44
CA ALA A 19 -28.84 -3.66 3.92
C ALA A 19 -27.65 -3.66 4.89
N ALA A 20 -27.57 -4.65 5.80
CA ALA A 20 -26.45 -4.82 6.71
C ALA A 20 -25.13 -5.12 5.97
N GLY A 21 -25.18 -5.98 4.95
CA GLY A 21 -24.03 -6.27 4.08
C GLY A 21 -23.54 -5.03 3.33
N VAL A 22 -24.47 -4.29 2.71
CA VAL A 22 -24.14 -3.03 2.00
C VAL A 22 -23.57 -2.00 2.96
N TRP A 23 -24.19 -1.80 4.12
CA TRP A 23 -23.70 -0.86 5.14
C TRP A 23 -22.28 -1.22 5.61
N TYR A 24 -22.03 -2.51 5.86
CA TYR A 24 -20.73 -3.02 6.27
C TYR A 24 -19.66 -2.79 5.19
N VAL A 25 -19.98 -3.09 3.92
CA VAL A 25 -19.09 -2.86 2.79
C VAL A 25 -18.88 -1.37 2.54
N PHE A 26 -19.87 -0.49 2.71
CA PHE A 26 -19.64 0.95 2.60
C PHE A 26 -18.70 1.46 3.69
N ARG A 27 -18.90 1.04 4.95
CA ARG A 27 -18.04 1.42 6.08
C ARG A 27 -16.60 0.91 5.91
N ARG A 28 -16.41 -0.32 5.43
CA ARG A 28 -15.09 -0.96 5.29
C ARG A 28 -14.43 -0.66 3.94
N GLY A 29 -15.23 -0.60 2.90
CA GLY A 29 -14.86 -0.47 1.49
C GLY A 29 -14.35 0.92 1.17
N LEU A 30 -14.93 1.99 1.74
CA LEU A 30 -14.36 3.33 1.58
C LEU A 30 -12.93 3.44 2.14
N ALA A 31 -12.62 2.74 3.23
CA ALA A 31 -11.26 2.66 3.77
C ALA A 31 -10.32 1.83 2.86
N ALA A 32 -10.81 0.74 2.28
CA ALA A 32 -10.03 -0.09 1.36
C ALA A 32 -9.79 0.59 0.00
N LEU A 33 -10.79 1.32 -0.52
CA LEU A 33 -10.71 2.09 -1.76
C LEU A 33 -9.67 3.21 -1.65
N HIS A 34 -9.57 3.88 -0.50
CA HIS A 34 -8.54 4.92 -0.27
C HIS A 34 -7.11 4.33 -0.21
N VAL A 35 -6.97 3.11 0.31
CA VAL A 35 -5.68 2.40 0.31
C VAL A 35 -5.33 1.92 -1.10
N VAL A 36 -6.30 1.38 -1.84
CA VAL A 36 -6.12 0.95 -3.24
C VAL A 36 -5.82 2.12 -4.16
N SER A 37 -6.42 3.30 -3.96
CA SER A 37 -6.07 4.49 -4.76
C SER A 37 -4.64 4.93 -4.51
N SER A 38 -4.16 4.91 -3.27
CA SER A 38 -2.76 5.24 -2.95
C SER A 38 -1.76 4.22 -3.52
N LEU A 39 -2.17 2.94 -3.60
CA LEU A 39 -1.39 1.89 -4.25
C LEU A 39 -1.43 2.02 -5.77
N GLY A 40 -2.58 2.38 -6.35
CA GLY A 40 -2.76 2.65 -7.77
C GLY A 40 -1.97 3.85 -8.26
N ASP A 41 -1.87 4.92 -7.47
CA ASP A 41 -1.01 6.07 -7.75
C ASP A 41 0.48 5.74 -7.59
N ALA A 42 0.85 4.93 -6.58
CA ALA A 42 2.23 4.49 -6.41
C ALA A 42 2.67 3.53 -7.53
N ILE A 43 1.78 2.67 -8.00
CA ILE A 43 2.02 1.74 -9.11
C ILE A 43 1.99 2.51 -10.44
N GLY A 44 1.00 3.39 -10.65
CA GLY A 44 0.86 4.24 -11.82
C GLY A 44 2.03 5.21 -11.99
N SER A 45 2.53 5.80 -10.89
CA SER A 45 3.75 6.62 -10.93
C SER A 45 5.01 5.80 -11.20
N LYS A 46 5.07 4.53 -10.78
CA LYS A 46 6.17 3.62 -11.14
C LYS A 46 6.10 3.16 -12.59
N PHE A 47 4.91 2.91 -13.13
CA PHE A 47 4.71 2.60 -14.53
C PHE A 47 4.93 3.84 -15.42
N ALA A 48 4.42 5.02 -15.05
CA ALA A 48 4.70 6.27 -15.76
C ALA A 48 6.18 6.65 -15.71
N ALA A 49 6.86 6.40 -14.58
CA ALA A 49 8.31 6.54 -14.49
C ALA A 49 9.07 5.47 -15.30
N ALA A 50 8.46 4.31 -15.57
CA ALA A 50 9.02 3.27 -16.44
C ALA A 50 8.75 3.54 -17.94
N ASP A 51 7.59 4.13 -18.28
CA ASP A 51 7.21 4.55 -19.64
C ASP A 51 8.02 5.77 -20.10
N GLY A 52 8.54 6.56 -19.15
CA GLY A 52 9.52 7.62 -19.39
C GLY A 52 10.98 7.18 -19.29
N VAL A 53 11.27 5.89 -19.03
CA VAL A 53 12.62 5.36 -19.28
C VAL A 53 12.72 5.22 -20.78
N ASP A 54 13.26 6.29 -21.37
CA ASP A 54 13.96 6.26 -22.65
C ASP A 54 14.58 4.88 -22.84
N GLU A 55 14.43 4.31 -24.03
CA GLU A 55 15.05 3.07 -24.47
C GLU A 55 16.59 3.26 -24.56
N SER A 56 17.18 3.92 -23.56
CA SER A 56 18.59 4.15 -23.39
C SER A 56 19.20 2.77 -23.27
N LEU A 57 19.78 2.36 -24.39
CA LEU A 57 20.76 1.31 -24.59
C LEU A 57 21.13 0.57 -23.30
N PRO A 58 20.99 -0.76 -23.26
CA PRO A 58 21.22 -1.56 -22.07
C PRO A 58 22.48 -1.09 -21.35
N LYS A 59 22.29 -0.60 -20.13
CA LYS A 59 23.36 0.01 -19.33
C LYS A 59 24.54 -0.98 -19.33
N PRO A 60 25.74 -0.56 -19.80
CA PRO A 60 26.87 -1.46 -19.94
C PRO A 60 27.11 -2.14 -18.59
N ALA A 61 27.24 -3.46 -18.63
CA ALA A 61 27.37 -4.24 -17.43
C ALA A 61 28.55 -3.72 -16.59
N SER A 62 28.42 -3.75 -15.27
CA SER A 62 29.39 -3.11 -14.33
C SER A 62 30.86 -3.52 -14.54
N PHE A 63 31.12 -4.64 -15.22
CA PHE A 63 32.45 -5.13 -15.58
C PHE A 63 33.05 -4.51 -16.87
N THR A 64 32.26 -3.81 -17.68
CA THR A 64 32.74 -3.13 -18.91
C THR A 64 33.04 -1.65 -18.70
N VAL A 65 32.83 -1.14 -17.48
CA VAL A 65 33.01 0.25 -17.08
C VAL A 65 34.21 0.36 -16.12
N PRO A 66 35.04 1.42 -16.18
CA PRO A 66 36.18 1.59 -15.27
C PRO A 66 35.78 1.46 -13.80
N LEU A 67 36.59 0.72 -13.03
CA LEU A 67 36.30 0.29 -11.67
C LEU A 67 35.92 1.43 -10.72
N GLN A 68 36.52 2.61 -10.89
CA GLN A 68 36.22 3.78 -10.07
C GLN A 68 34.73 4.20 -10.19
N GLN A 69 34.19 4.11 -11.40
CA GLN A 69 32.82 4.53 -11.69
C GLN A 69 31.78 3.51 -11.19
N SER A 70 32.13 2.22 -11.11
CA SER A 70 31.26 1.20 -10.52
C SER A 70 31.25 1.27 -8.99
N ILE A 71 32.38 1.62 -8.36
CA ILE A 71 32.47 1.87 -6.91
C ILE A 71 31.61 3.07 -6.51
N ASP A 72 31.65 4.17 -7.25
CA ASP A 72 30.83 5.36 -6.96
C ASP A 72 29.33 5.11 -7.12
N GLN A 73 28.93 4.27 -8.08
CA GLN A 73 27.53 3.83 -8.20
C GLN A 73 27.11 2.89 -7.07
N TYR A 74 28.01 2.01 -6.62
CA TYR A 74 27.73 1.10 -5.51
C TYR A 74 27.59 1.85 -4.18
N SER A 75 28.49 2.81 -3.90
CA SER A 75 28.48 3.61 -2.68
C SER A 75 27.22 4.47 -2.57
N SER A 76 26.80 5.10 -3.67
CA SER A 76 25.57 5.90 -3.72
C SER A 76 24.29 5.06 -3.58
N ALA A 77 24.26 3.84 -4.13
CA ALA A 77 23.16 2.90 -3.92
C ALA A 77 23.09 2.42 -2.47
N HIS A 78 24.24 2.09 -1.85
CA HIS A 78 24.32 1.70 -0.44
C HIS A 78 23.88 2.81 0.52
N ALA A 79 24.23 4.06 0.23
CA ALA A 79 23.77 5.21 1.00
C ALA A 79 22.23 5.37 0.99
N GLN A 80 21.53 4.86 -0.04
CA GLN A 80 20.07 4.84 -0.06
C GLN A 80 19.49 3.71 0.79
N VAL A 81 20.19 2.57 0.88
CA VAL A 81 19.78 1.45 1.73
C VAL A 81 19.87 1.87 3.21
N ILE A 82 20.98 2.46 3.61
CA ILE A 82 21.20 2.95 4.99
C ILE A 82 20.11 3.98 5.36
N ARG A 83 19.83 4.96 4.50
CA ARG A 83 18.76 5.95 4.74
C ARG A 83 17.38 5.31 4.91
N ARG A 84 17.06 4.25 4.17
CA ARG A 84 15.78 3.53 4.32
C ARG A 84 15.70 2.80 5.66
N GLU A 85 16.81 2.26 6.12
CA GLU A 85 16.88 1.54 7.39
C GLU A 85 16.76 2.50 8.58
N GLU A 86 17.41 3.67 8.50
CA GLU A 86 17.27 4.75 9.49
C GLU A 86 15.82 5.21 9.60
N HIS A 87 15.14 5.49 8.48
CA HIS A 87 13.72 5.85 8.50
C HIS A 87 12.82 4.77 9.09
N LYS A 88 13.12 3.48 8.88
CA LYS A 88 12.38 2.40 9.55
C LYS A 88 12.62 2.46 11.05
N ARG A 89 13.85 2.67 11.49
CA ARG A 89 14.19 2.76 12.92
C ARG A 89 13.49 3.94 13.59
N GLU A 90 13.52 5.12 12.98
CA GLU A 90 12.80 6.31 13.45
C GLU A 90 11.31 6.07 13.63
N ARG A 91 10.67 5.37 12.68
CA ARG A 91 9.24 5.04 12.77
C ARG A 91 8.95 4.08 13.92
N HIS A 92 9.80 3.07 14.12
CA HIS A 92 9.66 2.20 15.28
C HIS A 92 9.82 3.01 16.57
N GLU A 93 10.89 3.79 16.73
CA GLU A 93 11.13 4.62 17.91
C GLU A 93 9.97 5.60 18.20
N ALA A 94 9.36 6.18 17.16
CA ALA A 94 8.19 7.04 17.29
C ALA A 94 6.95 6.27 17.76
N VAL A 95 6.77 5.02 17.32
CA VAL A 95 5.74 4.13 17.85
C VAL A 95 6.04 3.85 19.31
N TRP A 96 7.22 3.31 19.67
CA TRP A 96 7.58 2.99 21.05
C TRP A 96 7.39 4.16 22.03
N ARG A 97 7.79 5.38 21.65
CA ARG A 97 7.53 6.59 22.46
C ARG A 97 6.05 6.84 22.71
N ARG A 98 5.19 6.63 21.71
CA ARG A 98 3.73 6.77 21.86
C ARG A 98 3.15 5.77 22.85
N TRP A 99 3.67 4.54 22.85
CA TRP A 99 3.25 3.52 23.82
C TRP A 99 3.74 3.84 25.24
N GLY A 100 4.95 4.40 25.38
CA GLY A 100 5.48 4.83 26.68
C GLY A 100 4.64 5.93 27.35
N VAL A 101 4.27 6.96 26.59
CA VAL A 101 3.44 8.08 27.09
C VAL A 101 2.00 7.65 27.41
N PHE A 102 1.48 6.60 26.76
CA PHE A 102 0.14 6.07 27.08
C PHE A 102 0.11 5.30 28.42
N ASN A 103 1.26 4.83 28.89
CA ASN A 103 1.37 4.02 30.10
C ASN A 103 1.82 4.83 31.35
N GLU A 104 1.82 6.17 31.25
CA GLU A 104 1.94 7.13 32.36
C GLU A 104 0.57 7.71 32.71
#